data_AF-A0A7J2TZD6-F1
#
_entry.id   AF-A0A7J2TZD6-F1
#
_cell.length_a   1.000
_cell.length_b   1.000
_cell.length_c   1.000
_cell.angle_alpha   90.00
_cell.angle_beta   90.00
_cell.angle_gamma   90.00
#
_symmetry.space_group_name_H-M   'P 1'
#
loop_
_entity.id
_entity.type
_entity.pdbx_description
1 polymer ?
#
loop_
_entity_poly.entity_id
_entity_poly.type
_entity_poly.pdbx_seq_one_letter_code
_entity_poly.pdbx_strand_id
1 'polypeptide(L)'
;LDQIMKAGAIGALIVISGKIMGKERSRRVKFKDGFIATSGEYAERLVDRAQAQALIKFGIVGVEVRIMKEMPKEFIFEKKIEKGEKGEEGKGVPEENKGGAVGTTEEKAQ
;
A
#
# COMPACT_ATOMS: atom_id res chain seq x y z
N LEU A 1 -6.27 8.24 3.43
CA LEU A 1 -6.21 7.51 2.14
C LEU A 1 -7.44 7.82 1.31
N ASP A 2 -8.62 7.74 1.91
CA ASP A 2 -9.91 7.99 1.25
C ASP A 2 -9.97 9.32 0.50
N GLN A 3 -9.39 10.40 1.05
CA GLN A 3 -9.33 11.70 0.37
C GLN A 3 -8.52 11.65 -0.93
N ILE A 4 -7.43 10.87 -0.96
CA ILE A 4 -6.57 10.72 -2.14
C ILE A 4 -7.29 9.91 -3.22
N MET A 5 -7.98 8.84 -2.82
CA MET A 5 -8.78 8.03 -3.74
C MET A 5 -10.00 8.82 -4.27
N LYS A 6 -10.65 9.63 -3.43
CA LYS A 6 -11.75 10.54 -3.85
C LYS A 6 -11.29 11.62 -4.83
N ALA A 7 -10.02 12.04 -4.76
CA ALA A 7 -9.45 12.97 -5.72
C ALA A 7 -9.20 12.36 -7.10
N GLY A 8 -9.52 11.07 -7.30
CA GLY A 8 -9.38 10.38 -8.58
C GLY A 8 -8.00 9.73 -8.79
N ALA A 9 -7.22 9.52 -7.71
CA ALA A 9 -6.00 8.75 -7.81
C ALA A 9 -6.30 7.26 -8.01
N ILE A 10 -5.45 6.59 -8.79
CA ILE A 10 -5.57 5.14 -9.05
C ILE A 10 -4.98 4.33 -7.89
N GLY A 11 -4.01 4.91 -7.20
CA GLY A 11 -3.45 4.32 -6.00
C GLY A 11 -2.58 5.29 -5.22
N ALA A 12 -2.48 5.00 -3.93
CA ALA A 12 -1.70 5.76 -2.97
C ALA A 12 -0.94 4.80 -2.04
N LEU A 13 0.31 5.16 -1.73
CA LEU A 13 1.14 4.46 -0.77
C LEU A 13 1.71 5.48 0.20
N ILE A 14 1.42 5.29 1.48
CA ILE A 14 1.92 6.11 2.57
C ILE A 14 2.83 5.25 3.42
N VAL A 15 4.08 5.66 3.55
CA VAL A 15 5.05 5.05 4.47
C VAL A 15 5.24 5.99 5.64
N ILE A 16 4.95 5.51 6.83
CA ILE A 16 5.25 6.23 8.07
C ILE A 16 6.45 5.55 8.70
N SER A 17 7.46 6.32 9.06
CA SER A 17 8.67 5.85 9.72
C SER A 17 8.91 6.62 11.02
N GLY A 18 9.26 5.90 12.09
CA GLY A 18 9.63 6.50 13.37
C GLY A 18 9.11 5.72 14.57
N LYS A 19 9.09 6.38 15.72
CA LYS A 19 8.51 5.85 16.97
C LYS A 19 6.98 5.97 16.94
N ILE A 20 6.36 5.14 16.12
CA ILE A 20 4.92 5.15 15.85
C ILE A 20 4.18 4.47 17.03
N MET A 21 3.02 5.02 17.42
CA MET A 21 2.14 4.47 18.47
C MET A 21 2.83 4.23 19.83
N GLY A 22 3.74 5.12 20.24
CA GLY A 22 4.35 5.07 21.58
C GLY A 22 5.28 3.87 21.84
N LYS A 23 5.68 3.14 20.79
CA LYS A 23 6.61 2.02 20.92
C LYS A 23 8.04 2.51 21.10
N GLU A 24 8.81 1.82 21.93
CA GLU A 24 10.22 2.17 22.23
C GLU A 24 11.13 2.12 20.99
N ARG A 25 10.87 1.20 20.06
CA ARG A 25 11.65 1.02 18.83
C ARG A 25 10.98 1.64 17.63
N SER A 26 11.79 2.21 16.74
CA SER A 26 11.31 2.71 15.45
C SER A 26 10.77 1.55 14.59
N ARG A 27 9.68 1.81 13.90
CA ARG A 27 9.08 0.88 12.92
C ARG A 27 8.69 1.65 11.67
N ARG A 28 8.56 0.92 10.56
CA ARG A 28 8.04 1.44 9.30
C ARG A 28 6.71 0.76 9.03
N VAL A 29 5.64 1.55 8.88
CA VAL A 29 4.31 1.05 8.52
C VAL A 29 3.98 1.52 7.12
N LYS A 30 3.55 0.59 6.26
CA LYS A 30 3.11 0.89 4.90
C LYS A 30 1.60 0.78 4.86
N PHE A 31 0.95 1.82 4.38
CA PHE A 31 -0.46 1.81 4.04
C PHE A 31 -0.54 1.94 2.52
N LYS A 32 -1.14 0.95 1.87
CA LYS A 32 -1.29 0.93 0.41
C LYS A 32 -2.78 0.82 0.10
N ASP A 33 -3.22 1.63 -0.85
CA ASP A 33 -4.55 1.53 -1.43
C ASP A 33 -4.44 1.68 -2.95
N GLY A 34 -5.22 0.89 -3.69
CA GLY A 34 -5.17 0.85 -5.16
C GLY A 34 -3.86 0.32 -5.76
N PHE A 35 -3.59 0.74 -7.00
CA PHE A 35 -2.45 0.27 -7.80
C PHE A 35 -1.32 1.31 -7.87
N ILE A 36 -0.08 0.86 -7.67
CA ILE A 36 1.13 1.69 -7.76
C ILE A 36 2.22 0.91 -8.47
N ALA A 37 2.79 1.52 -9.51
CA ALA A 37 4.03 1.07 -10.12
C ALA A 37 5.22 1.41 -9.22
N THR A 38 5.99 0.39 -8.82
CA THR A 38 7.16 0.57 -7.92
C THR A 38 8.48 0.60 -8.68
N SER A 39 8.52 0.07 -9.90
CA SER A 39 9.74 -0.14 -10.67
C SER A 39 9.61 0.38 -12.10
N GLY A 40 10.77 0.69 -12.69
CA GLY A 40 10.90 1.14 -14.07
C GLY A 40 10.58 2.62 -14.27
N GLU A 41 10.52 3.01 -15.54
CA GLU A 41 10.27 4.39 -15.99
C GLU A 41 8.91 4.93 -15.52
N TYR A 42 7.91 4.06 -15.42
CA TYR A 42 6.59 4.41 -14.92
C TYR A 42 6.59 4.91 -13.47
N ALA A 43 7.50 4.40 -12.64
CA ALA A 43 7.60 4.81 -11.24
C ALA A 43 8.22 6.21 -11.06
N GLU A 44 8.85 6.75 -12.10
CA GLU A 44 9.41 8.11 -12.10
C GLU A 44 8.49 9.09 -12.81
N ARG A 45 7.84 8.68 -13.90
CA ARG A 45 7.00 9.57 -14.71
C ARG A 45 5.56 9.69 -14.22
N LEU A 46 4.97 8.61 -13.69
CA LEU A 46 3.53 8.56 -13.35
C LEU A 46 3.25 8.62 -11.83
N VAL A 47 4.30 8.46 -11.02
CA VAL A 47 4.18 8.42 -9.55
C VAL A 47 4.84 9.65 -8.95
N ASP A 48 4.03 10.51 -8.36
CA ASP A 48 4.51 11.65 -7.58
C ASP A 48 4.93 11.18 -6.19
N ARG A 49 6.12 11.62 -5.76
CA ARG A 49 6.67 11.30 -4.44
C ARG A 49 6.84 12.58 -3.64
N ALA A 50 6.40 12.56 -2.39
CA ALA A 50 6.60 13.65 -1.45
C ALA A 50 7.04 13.09 -0.09
N GLN A 51 7.92 13.82 0.60
CA GLN A 51 8.37 13.49 1.95
C GLN A 51 8.16 14.70 2.87
N ALA A 52 7.70 14.42 4.07
CA ALA A 52 7.52 15.41 5.12
C ALA A 52 8.00 14.85 6.47
N GLN A 53 8.39 15.75 7.35
CA GLN A 53 8.82 15.42 8.71
C GLN A 53 7.89 16.11 9.70
N ALA A 54 7.57 15.42 10.79
CA ALA A 54 6.77 15.96 11.88
C ALA A 54 7.53 15.82 13.20
N LEU A 55 7.54 16.89 13.99
CA LEU A 55 8.10 16.88 15.35
C LEU A 55 7.03 16.40 16.33
N ILE A 56 7.35 15.37 17.10
CA ILE A 56 6.54 14.88 18.22
C ILE A 56 7.38 14.86 19.50
N LYS A 57 6.74 14.73 20.67
CA LYS A 57 7.45 14.68 21.96
C LYS A 57 8.51 13.56 22.04
N PHE A 58 8.31 12.46 21.30
CA PHE A 58 9.23 11.32 21.28
C PHE A 58 10.30 11.38 20.17
N GLY A 59 10.38 12.48 19.42
CA GLY A 59 11.37 12.70 18.34
C GLY A 59 10.73 13.13 17.02
N ILE A 60 11.38 12.79 15.90
CA ILE A 60 10.89 13.10 14.54
C ILE A 60 10.21 11.87 13.93
N VAL A 61 9.07 12.08 13.29
CA VAL A 61 8.38 11.09 12.45
C VAL A 61 8.51 11.50 11.00
N GLY A 62 8.93 10.55 10.16
CA GLY A 62 8.95 10.72 8.71
C GLY A 62 7.68 10.19 8.07
N VAL A 63 7.15 10.94 7.11
CA VAL A 63 6.02 10.52 6.27
C VAL A 63 6.46 10.63 4.82
N GLU A 64 6.42 9.52 4.10
CA GLU A 64 6.60 9.47 2.64
C GLU A 64 5.26 9.12 2.00
N VAL A 65 4.86 9.89 1.01
CA VAL A 65 3.63 9.70 0.25
C VAL A 65 4.01 9.48 -1.21
N ARG A 66 3.44 8.42 -1.81
CA ARG A 66 3.53 8.12 -3.24
C ARG A 66 2.12 8.05 -3.81
N ILE A 67 1.85 8.85 -4.84
CA ILE A 67 0.52 8.91 -5.47
C ILE A 67 0.69 8.62 -6.94
N MET A 68 -0.11 7.69 -7.46
CA MET A 68 -0.21 7.41 -8.89
C MET A 68 -1.44 8.13 -9.44
N LYS A 69 -1.21 9.15 -10.28
CA LYS A 69 -2.27 9.98 -10.85
C LYS A 69 -2.97 9.33 -12.04
N GLU A 70 -2.21 8.73 -12.95
CA GLU A 70 -2.75 8.18 -14.20
C GLU A 70 -2.16 6.81 -14.51
N MET A 71 -2.97 5.96 -15.15
CA MET A 71 -2.52 4.67 -15.66
C MET A 71 -1.81 4.89 -16.99
N PRO A 72 -0.71 4.19 -17.27
CA PRO A 72 -0.11 4.28 -18.59
C PRO A 72 -1.13 3.84 -19.63
N LYS A 73 -1.31 4.67 -20.66
CA LYS A 73 -2.26 4.43 -21.75
C LYS A 73 -1.99 3.12 -22.50
N GLU A 74 -0.74 2.62 -22.43
CA GLU A 74 -0.31 1.33 -22.98
C GLU A 74 -0.98 0.11 -22.32
N PHE A 75 -1.50 0.24 -21.10
CA PHE A 75 -2.23 -0.85 -20.43
C PHE A 75 -3.74 -0.78 -20.60
N ILE A 76 -4.26 0.24 -21.28
CA ILE A 76 -5.67 0.30 -21.67
C ILE A 76 -5.83 -0.64 -22.86
N PHE A 77 -5.84 -1.95 -22.58
CA PHE A 77 -6.42 -2.89 -23.53
C PHE A 77 -7.88 -2.46 -23.71
N GLU A 78 -8.22 -2.00 -24.91
CA GLU A 78 -9.60 -1.86 -25.34
C GLU A 78 -10.25 -3.22 -25.28
N LYS A 79 -10.75 -3.58 -24.11
CA LYS A 79 -11.70 -4.67 -23.98
C LYS A 79 -12.96 -4.15 -24.65
N LYS A 80 -13.11 -4.46 -25.95
CA LYS A 80 -14.40 -4.39 -26.65
C LYS A 80 -15.38 -5.27 -25.87
N ILE A 81 -16.04 -4.68 -24.89
CA ILE A 81 -17.17 -5.28 -24.20
C ILE A 81 -18.39 -4.72 -24.90
N GLU A 82 -18.96 -5.52 -25.80
CA GLU A 82 -20.34 -5.33 -26.22
C GLU A 82 -21.22 -5.39 -24.96
N LYS A 83 -22.10 -4.39 -24.81
CA LYS A 83 -22.96 -4.21 -23.64
C LYS A 83 -23.87 -5.44 -23.41
N GLY A 84 -23.85 -5.95 -22.19
CA GLY A 84 -24.89 -6.84 -21.65
C GLY A 84 -24.81 -6.85 -20.13
N GLU A 85 -25.83 -6.34 -19.46
CA GLU A 85 -25.93 -6.32 -18.00
C GLU A 85 -26.06 -7.75 -17.44
N LYS A 86 -25.17 -8.14 -16.51
CA LYS A 86 -25.48 -8.67 -15.16
C LYS A 86 -24.25 -9.31 -14.51
N GLY A 87 -24.12 -9.01 -13.22
CA GLY A 87 -23.63 -9.86 -12.12
C GLY A 87 -22.65 -11.01 -12.38
N GLU A 88 -21.54 -10.90 -11.67
CA GLU A 88 -20.85 -11.95 -10.90
C GLU A 88 -19.98 -13.03 -11.59
N GLU A 89 -18.78 -13.12 -10.98
CA GLU A 89 -17.90 -14.27 -10.78
C GLU A 89 -16.86 -14.73 -11.83
N GLY A 90 -15.71 -15.14 -11.28
CA GLY A 90 -14.59 -15.81 -11.94
C GLY A 90 -13.22 -15.31 -11.44
N LYS A 91 -12.87 -15.39 -10.14
CA LYS A 91 -12.32 -16.56 -9.39
C LYS A 91 -11.01 -17.17 -9.93
N GLY A 92 -10.01 -17.26 -9.04
CA GLY A 92 -8.83 -18.16 -9.06
C GLY A 92 -7.48 -17.45 -9.35
N VAL A 93 -6.66 -16.94 -8.40
CA VAL A 93 -6.04 -17.47 -7.15
C VAL A 93 -4.90 -18.46 -7.46
N PRO A 94 -3.67 -18.27 -6.92
CA PRO A 94 -3.29 -18.60 -5.52
C PRO A 94 -2.71 -17.36 -4.79
N GLU A 95 -3.20 -16.92 -3.63
CA GLU A 95 -3.01 -17.50 -2.29
C GLU A 95 -1.75 -18.37 -2.10
N GLU A 96 -0.69 -17.75 -1.56
CA GLU A 96 0.08 -18.37 -0.48
C GLU A 96 0.06 -17.42 0.72
N ASN A 97 -0.86 -17.69 1.63
CA ASN A 97 -0.85 -17.18 2.98
C ASN A 97 -0.18 -18.25 3.86
N LYS A 98 1.08 -18.05 4.25
CA LYS A 98 1.62 -18.73 5.45
C LYS A 98 1.32 -17.87 6.67
N GLY A 99 0.06 -17.95 7.12
CA GLY A 99 -0.33 -17.61 8.48
C GLY A 99 0.19 -18.67 9.46
N GLY A 100 0.56 -18.24 10.66
CA GLY A 100 1.31 -19.02 11.64
C GLY A 100 0.55 -20.18 12.30
N ALA A 101 1.34 -21.03 12.94
CA ALA A 101 0.88 -21.97 13.95
C ALA A 101 1.29 -21.48 15.35
N VAL A 102 0.35 -21.57 16.29
CA VAL A 102 0.44 -21.21 17.70
C VAL A 102 0.88 -22.43 18.53
N GLY A 103 1.87 -22.22 19.42
CA GLY A 103 1.95 -22.73 20.81
C GLY A 103 2.04 -24.23 21.12
N THR A 104 3.15 -24.64 21.74
CA THR A 104 3.20 -25.69 22.79
C THR A 104 4.18 -25.28 23.89
N THR A 105 3.62 -25.08 25.10
CA THR A 105 4.01 -25.65 26.40
C THR A 105 5.47 -25.55 26.89
N GLU A 106 5.62 -24.85 28.03
CA GLU A 106 6.54 -25.09 29.15
C GLU A 106 8.04 -25.30 28.88
N GLU A 107 8.87 -24.35 29.36
CA GLU A 107 10.16 -24.73 29.97
C GLU A 107 10.49 -23.83 31.16
N LYS A 108 10.45 -24.44 32.35
CA LYS A 108 11.19 -24.00 33.54
C LYS A 108 12.67 -24.36 33.34
N ALA A 109 13.55 -23.37 33.41
CA ALA A 109 14.96 -23.40 33.86
C ALA A 109 15.50 -21.97 33.63
N GLN A 110 16.03 -21.19 34.58
CA GLN A 110 16.63 -21.39 35.89
C GLN A 110 16.11 -20.34 36.89
#